data_AF-A0A381P652-F1
#
_entry.id   AF-A0A381P652-F1
#
_cell.length_a   1.000
_cell.length_b   1.000
_cell.length_c   1.000
_cell.angle_alpha   90.00
_cell.angle_beta   90.00
_cell.angle_gamma   90.00
#
_symmetry.space_group_name_H-M   'P 1'
#
loop_
_entity.id
_entity.type
_entity.pdbx_description
1 polymer ?
#
loop_
_entity_poly.entity_id
_entity_poly.type
_entity_poly.pdbx_seq_one_letter_code
_entity_poly.pdbx_strand_id
1 'polypeptide(L)' 'MKIYELITKQTINKPIPEVFSFFARPENLAVITPKKLDFRILTPSPINMEKGTVIDNLFSSEKYKLYTSDTNQGAVA' A
#
# COMPACT_ATOMS: atom_id res chain seq x y z
N MET A 1 -13.29 -12.42 -17.14
CA MET A 1 -12.58 -11.77 -16.02
C MET A 1 -12.38 -10.31 -16.41
N LYS A 2 -12.83 -9.34 -15.60
CA LYS A 2 -12.57 -7.92 -15.87
C LYS A 2 -11.26 -7.53 -15.20
N ILE A 3 -10.36 -6.90 -15.95
CA ILE A 3 -9.10 -6.35 -15.45
C ILE A 3 -9.34 -4.89 -15.12
N TYR A 4 -8.92 -4.47 -13.93
CA TYR A 4 -8.98 -3.08 -13.48
C TYR A 4 -7.55 -2.59 -13.24
N GLU A 5 -7.25 -1.38 -13.71
CA GLU A 5 -5.94 -0.75 -13.55
C GLU A 5 -6.11 0.58 -12.80
N LEU A 6 -5.21 0.85 -11.84
CA LEU A 6 -5.15 2.12 -11.12
C LEU A 6 -3.79 2.78 -11.38
N ILE A 7 -3.81 3.94 -12.03
CA ILE A 7 -2.62 4.75 -12.29
C ILE A 7 -2.70 6.02 -11.44
N THR A 8 -1.65 6.31 -10.67
CA THR A 8 -1.56 7.50 -9.81
C THR A 8 -0.17 8.13 -9.90
N LYS A 9 -0.09 9.45 -9.65
CA LYS A 9 1.17 10.21 -9.62
C LYS A 9 1.17 11.16 -8.42
N GLN A 10 2.31 11.23 -7.73
CA GLN A 10 2.55 12.15 -6.62
C GLN A 10 3.92 12.81 -6.78
N THR A 11 4.01 14.11 -6.47
CA THR A 11 5.26 14.86 -6.44
C THR A 11 5.74 15.01 -5.00
N ILE A 12 6.98 14.63 -4.73
CA ILE A 12 7.64 14.80 -3.42
C ILE A 12 8.70 15.89 -3.55
N ASN A 13 8.59 16.95 -2.75
CA ASN A 13 9.53 18.07 -2.77
C ASN A 13 10.82 17.76 -1.99
N LYS A 14 11.54 16.71 -2.41
CA LYS A 14 12.78 16.22 -1.80
C LYS A 14 13.77 15.72 -2.87
N PRO A 15 15.09 15.76 -2.62
CA PRO A 15 16.08 15.19 -3.54
C PRO A 15 15.85 13.71 -3.81
N ILE A 16 16.13 13.27 -5.05
CA ILE A 16 16.00 11.86 -5.47
C ILE A 16 16.73 10.90 -4.51
N PRO A 17 17.98 11.16 -4.06
CA PRO A 17 18.67 10.25 -3.16
C PRO A 17 17.93 10.05 -1.82
N GLU A 18 17.35 11.11 -1.27
CA GLU A 18 16.58 11.03 -0.01
C GLU A 18 15.32 10.18 -0.20
N VAL A 19 14.59 10.42 -1.29
CA VAL A 19 13.38 9.65 -1.63
C VAL A 19 13.73 8.18 -1.86
N PHE A 20 14.79 7.91 -2.62
CA PHE A 20 15.22 6.55 -2.91
C PHE A 20 15.66 5.80 -1.64
N SER A 21 16.46 6.43 -0.77
CA SER A 21 16.87 5.81 0.51
C SER A 21 15.71 5.50 1.44
N PHE A 22 14.60 6.24 1.33
CA PHE A 22 13.36 5.92 2.02
C PHE A 22 12.70 4.65 1.45
N PHE A 23 12.50 4.58 0.12
CA PHE A 23 11.85 3.44 -0.52
C PHE A 23 12.72 2.17 -0.60
N ALA A 24 14.04 2.29 -0.46
CA ALA A 24 14.98 1.17 -0.41
C ALA A 24 14.94 0.39 0.93
N ARG A 25 14.11 0.81 1.88
CA ARG A 25 13.92 0.14 3.17
C ARG A 25 12.46 -0.31 3.29
N PRO A 26 12.16 -1.62 3.22
CA PRO A 26 10.79 -2.11 3.24
C PRO A 26 10.04 -1.73 4.51
N GLU A 27 10.75 -1.54 5.62
CA GLU A 27 10.18 -1.10 6.90
C GLU A 27 9.41 0.23 6.78
N ASN A 28 9.76 1.07 5.79
CA ASN A 28 9.06 2.33 5.55
C ASN A 28 7.70 2.18 4.85
N LEU A 29 7.37 0.99 4.32
CA LEU A 29 6.06 0.73 3.71
C LEU A 29 4.92 0.92 4.73
N ALA A 30 5.15 0.57 6.00
CA ALA A 30 4.19 0.79 7.07
C ALA A 30 3.90 2.27 7.33
N VAL A 31 4.88 3.14 7.08
CA VAL A 31 4.76 4.59 7.31
C VAL A 31 3.87 5.25 6.25
N ILE A 32 4.01 4.82 4.99
CA ILE A 32 3.22 5.37 3.87
C ILE A 32 1.86 4.71 3.70
N THR A 33 1.65 3.56 4.36
CA THR A 33 0.37 2.87 4.33
C THR A 33 -0.60 3.55 5.29
N PRO A 34 -1.83 3.88 4.85
CA PRO A 34 -2.84 4.44 5.74
C PRO A 34 -3.00 3.62 7.03
N LYS A 35 -2.85 4.25 8.20
CA LYS A 35 -2.90 3.59 9.54
C LYS A 35 -4.10 2.65 9.73
N LYS A 36 -5.23 3.00 9.11
CA LYS A 36 -6.48 2.23 9.10
C LYS A 36 -6.36 0.80 8.52
N LEU A 37 -5.30 0.54 7.75
CA LEU A 37 -5.02 -0.78 7.17
C LEU A 37 -4.16 -1.66 8.10
N ASP A 38 -3.68 -1.11 9.22
CA ASP A 38 -2.83 -1.80 10.21
C ASP A 38 -1.77 -2.70 9.55
N PHE A 39 -0.99 -2.12 8.63
CA PHE A 39 0.00 -2.86 7.88
C PHE A 39 1.15 -3.29 8.79
N ARG A 40 1.44 -4.58 8.78
CA ARG A 40 2.50 -5.19 9.59
C ARG A 40 3.38 -6.06 8.72
N ILE A 41 4.68 -5.82 8.79
CA ILE A 41 5.69 -6.68 8.20
C ILE A 41 5.98 -7.81 9.19
N LEU A 42 5.93 -9.04 8.71
CA LEU A 42 6.18 -10.24 9.51
C LEU A 42 7.60 -10.77 9.32
N THR A 43 8.23 -10.43 8.19
CA THR A 43 9.62 -10.77 7.91
C THR A 43 10.55 -10.06 8.93
N PRO A 44 11.45 -10.79 9.62
CA PRO A 44 12.39 -10.19 10.56
C PRO A 44 13.36 -9.22 9.88
N SER A 45 13.66 -8.10 10.55
CA SER A 45 14.69 -7.15 10.10
C SER A 45 16.11 -7.60 10.50
N PRO A 46 17.15 -7.19 9.75
CA PRO A 46 17.09 -6.30 8.58
C PRO A 46 16.64 -7.02 7.30
N ILE A 47 15.76 -6.38 6.52
CA ILE A 47 15.31 -6.92 5.23
C ILE A 47 16.22 -6.39 4.11
N ASN A 48 16.92 -7.29 3.43
CA ASN A 48 17.73 -6.92 2.27
C ASN A 48 16.83 -6.82 1.02
N MET A 49 16.74 -5.63 0.42
CA MET A 49 16.01 -5.44 -0.83
C MET A 49 16.84 -5.84 -2.03
N GLU A 50 16.50 -6.98 -2.61
CA GLU A 50 17.12 -7.49 -3.83
C GLU A 50 16.07 -8.12 -4.76
N LYS A 51 16.48 -8.44 -5.97
CA LYS A 51 15.59 -9.06 -6.94
C LYS A 51 15.15 -10.42 -6.42
N GLY A 52 13.84 -10.57 -6.20
CA GLY A 52 13.26 -11.81 -5.72
C GLY A 52 13.04 -11.88 -4.21
N THR A 53 13.35 -10.83 -3.44
CA THR A 53 13.00 -10.77 -2.02
C THR A 53 11.49 -10.93 -1.83
N VAL A 54 11.10 -11.92 -1.04
CA VAL A 54 9.71 -12.11 -0.60
C VAL A 54 9.57 -11.51 0.80
N ILE A 55 8.54 -10.69 0.98
CA ILE A 55 8.23 -10.05 2.26
C ILE A 55 6.84 -10.50 2.68
N ASP A 56 6.76 -11.10 3.86
CA ASP A 56 5.49 -11.48 4.46
C ASP A 56 4.86 -10.25 5.13
N ASN A 57 3.61 -9.99 4.78
CA ASN A 57 2.85 -8.86 5.31
C ASN A 57 1.40 -9.22 5.63
N LEU A 58 0.83 -8.50 6.60
CA LEU A 58 -0.58 -8.56 6.94
C LEU A 58 -1.22 -7.17 6.77
N PHE A 59 -2.47 -7.15 6.31
CA PHE A 59 -3.33 -5.97 6.27
C PHE A 59 -4.64 -6.28 7.01
N SER A 60 -5.15 -5.33 7.79
CA SER A 60 -6.47 -5.41 8.42
C SER A 60 -7.38 -4.31 7.86
N SER A 61 -8.53 -4.69 7.32
CA SER A 61 -9.49 -3.76 6.70
C SER A 61 -10.81 -3.64 7.48
N GLU A 62 -10.83 -4.02 8.77
CA GLU A 62 -12.07 -4.21 9.54
C GLU A 62 -13.04 -3.03 9.51
N LYS A 63 -12.56 -1.80 9.25
CA LYS A 63 -13.39 -0.59 9.17
C LYS A 63 -14.11 -0.37 7.82
N TYR A 64 -13.82 -1.17 6.78
CA TYR A 64 -14.32 -0.98 5.41
C TYR A 64 -15.40 -1.97 4.97
N LYS A 65 -15.75 -2.97 5.79
CA LYS A 65 -16.90 -3.86 5.53
C LYS A 65 -18.26 -3.13 5.52
N LEU A 66 -18.34 -1.90 6.06
CA LEU A 66 -19.56 -1.10 6.17
C LEU A 66 -19.89 -0.27 4.89
N TYR A 67 -19.03 -0.30 3.86
CA TYR A 67 -19.23 0.51 2.64
C TYR A 67 -19.48 -0.33 1.37
N THR A 68 -19.69 -1.63 1.50
CA THR A 68 -20.09 -2.49 0.37
C THR A 68 -21.37 -3.25 0.71
N SER A 69 -22.42 -2.51 1.05
CA SER A 69 -23.81 -2.95 0.97
C SER A 69 -24.63 -1.71 0.67
N ASP A 70 -24.75 -1.37 -0.62
CA ASP A 70 -25.88 -0.67 -1.25
C ASP A 70 -25.45 -0.07 -2.59
N THR A 71 -25.35 -0.93 -3.61
CA THR A 71 -25.59 -0.49 -4.99
C THR A 71 -26.55 -1.47 -5.66
N ASN A 72 -27.76 -1.51 -5.10
CA ASN A 72 -28.98 -1.68 -5.88
C ASN A 72 -29.65 -0.30 -5.96
N GLN A 73 -29.21 0.56 -6.87
CA GLN A 73 -30.04 1.58 -7.55
C GLN A 73 -29.11 2.40 -8.44
N GLY A 74 -29.53 2.60 -9.68
CA GLY A 74 -28.74 3.30 -10.69
C GLY A 74 -28.57 4.79 -10.42
N ALA A 75 -27.59 5.36 -11.11
CA ALA A 75 -27.67 6.72 -11.60
C ALA A 75 -26.94 6.76 -12.95
N VAL A 76 -27.71 7.08 -13.97
CA VAL A 76 -27.25 7.57 -15.26
C VAL A 76 -26.60 8.94 -15.09
N ALA A 77 -25.45 9.12 -15.70
CA ALA A 77 -24.99 10.35 -16.35
C ALA A 77 -23.99 9.95 -17.44
#